data_AF-A0AAU4WZ80-F1
#
_entry.id   AF-A0AAU4WZ80-F1
#
_cell.length_a   1.000
_cell.length_b   1.000
_cell.length_c   1.000
_cell.angle_alpha   90.00
_cell.angle_beta   90.00
_cell.angle_gamma   90.00
#
_symmetry.space_group_name_H-M   'P 1'
#
loop_
_entity.id
_entity.type
_entity.pdbx_description
1 polymer ?
#
loop_
_entity_poly.entity_id
_entity_poly.type
_entity_poly.pdbx_seq_one_letter_code
_entity_poly.pdbx_strand_id
1 'polypeptide(L)' 'MAVSIPLTEDEQAALTDGQTAIDELLGRLADTPTPAGPTPRQTTAPGTAQLLPIVGVRQGKAAQA' A
#
# COMPACT_ATOMS: atom_id res chain seq x y z
N MET A 1 7.14 -20.84 -3.79
CA MET A 1 7.04 -21.14 -5.23
C MET A 1 5.71 -20.57 -5.70
N ALA A 2 5.71 -19.55 -6.56
CA ALA A 2 4.46 -19.03 -7.13
C ALA A 2 4.00 -20.02 -8.20
N VAL A 3 2.76 -20.51 -8.09
CA VAL A 3 2.14 -21.30 -9.14
C VAL A 3 1.72 -20.32 -10.24
N SER A 4 2.29 -20.47 -11.43
CA SER A 4 1.89 -19.68 -12.60
C SER A 4 0.63 -20.29 -13.19
N ILE A 5 -0.50 -19.60 -13.06
CA ILE A 5 -1.75 -19.98 -13.72
C ILE A 5 -1.70 -19.35 -15.12
N PRO A 6 -1.67 -20.13 -16.22
CA PRO A 6 -1.69 -19.57 -17.55
C PRO A 6 -3.07 -18.95 -17.80
N LEU A 7 -3.07 -17.69 -18.24
CA LEU A 7 -4.28 -16.96 -18.58
C LEU A 7 -4.43 -16.91 -20.11
N THR A 8 -5.65 -17.05 -20.58
CA THR A 8 -6.02 -16.72 -21.96
C THR A 8 -5.85 -15.22 -22.24
N GLU A 9 -5.84 -14.81 -23.51
CA GLU A 9 -5.74 -13.39 -23.87
C GLU A 9 -6.91 -12.57 -23.30
N ASP A 10 -8.13 -13.13 -23.34
CA ASP A 10 -9.33 -12.48 -22.79
C ASP A 10 -9.23 -12.31 -21.26
N GLU A 11 -8.73 -13.32 -20.55
CA GLU A 11 -8.52 -13.23 -19.10
C GLU A 11 -7.42 -12.22 -18.73
N GLN A 12 -6.35 -12.14 -19.53
CA GLN A 12 -5.31 -11.13 -19.35
C GLN A 12 -5.84 -9.70 -19.60
N ALA A 13 -6.67 -9.53 -20.62
CA ALA A 13 -7.31 -8.26 -20.93
C ALA A 13 -8.23 -7.83 -19.77
N ALA A 14 -9.11 -8.72 -19.31
CA ALA A 14 -10.01 -8.44 -18.19
C ALA A 14 -9.25 -8.11 -16.89
N LEU A 15 -8.13 -8.80 -16.63
CA LEU A 15 -7.28 -8.51 -15.49
C LEU A 15 -6.63 -7.12 -15.59
N THR A 16 -6.13 -6.76 -16.78
CA THR A 16 -5.48 -5.47 -17.03
C THR A 16 -6.47 -4.31 -16.91
N ASP A 17 -7.67 -4.48 -17.46
CA ASP A 17 -8.75 -3.50 -17.36
C ASP A 17 -9.20 -3.35 -15.90
N GLY A 18 -9.34 -4.46 -15.17
CA GLY A 18 -9.68 -4.47 -13.75
C GLY A 18 -8.61 -3.78 -12.89
N GLN A 19 -7.33 -4.06 -13.15
CA GLN A 19 -6.21 -3.40 -12.47
C GLN A 19 -6.23 -1.89 -12.73
N THR A 20 -6.45 -1.48 -13.97
CA THR A 20 -6.56 -0.06 -14.37
C THR A 20 -7.70 0.63 -13.63
N ALA A 21 -8.88 0.00 -13.56
CA ALA A 21 -10.03 0.54 -12.86
C ALA A 21 -9.78 0.71 -11.35
N ILE A 22 -9.05 -0.22 -10.72
CA ILE A 22 -8.66 -0.13 -9.32
C ILE A 22 -7.68 1.03 -9.11
N ASP A 23 -6.67 1.16 -9.96
CA ASP A 23 -5.66 2.21 -9.84
C ASP A 23 -6.29 3.60 -9.99
N GLU A 24 -7.23 3.77 -10.93
CA GLU A 24 -8.01 5.01 -11.04
C GLU A 24 -8.84 5.29 -9.78
N LEU A 25 -9.52 4.28 -9.24
CA LEU A 25 -10.32 4.42 -8.03
C LEU A 25 -9.46 4.84 -6.84
N LEU A 26 -8.32 4.18 -6.65
CA LEU A 26 -7.36 4.53 -5.60
C LEU A 26 -6.84 5.96 -5.79
N GLY A 27 -6.54 6.36 -7.02
CA GLY A 27 -6.15 7.73 -7.35
C GLY A 27 -7.18 8.76 -6.91
N ARG A 28 -8.46 8.49 -7.17
CA ARG A 28 -9.58 9.37 -6.75
C ARG A 28 -9.77 9.39 -5.24
N LEU A 29 -9.72 8.23 -4.59
CA LEU A 29 -9.89 8.11 -3.13
C LEU A 29 -8.74 8.72 -2.34
N ALA A 30 -7.54 8.77 -2.91
CA ALA A 30 -6.37 9.33 -2.25
C ALA A 30 -6.56 10.82 -1.88
N ASP A 31 -7.40 11.54 -2.62
CA ASP A 31 -7.72 12.95 -2.43
C ASP A 31 -9.07 13.18 -1.73
N THR A 32 -9.82 12.11 -1.42
CA THR A 32 -11.10 12.20 -0.71
C THR A 32 -10.83 12.36 0.80
N PRO A 33 -11.33 13.42 1.45
CA PRO A 33 -11.17 13.59 2.89
C PRO A 33 -11.92 12.49 3.63
N THR A 34 -11.29 11.94 4.67
CA THR A 34 -12.01 11.02 5.56
C THR A 34 -13.01 11.81 6.40
N PRO A 35 -14.19 11.26 6.76
CA PRO A 35 -15.25 12.02 7.42
C PRO A 35 -14.86 12.76 8.72
N ALA A 36 -13.77 12.35 9.36
CA ALA A 36 -13.25 12.96 10.58
C ALA A 36 -11.78 13.39 10.48
N GLY A 37 -11.20 13.49 9.27
CA GLY A 37 -9.75 13.61 9.17
C GLY A 37 -9.18 13.93 7.79
N PRO A 38 -7.84 13.95 7.69
CA PRO A 38 -7.13 14.25 6.46
C PRO A 38 -7.39 13.19 5.38
N THR A 39 -7.08 13.55 4.15
CA THR A 39 -7.07 12.64 2.99
C THR A 39 -5.97 11.58 3.13
N PRO A 40 -6.08 10.42 2.49
CA PRO A 40 -5.01 9.42 2.48
C PRO A 40 -3.64 9.94 1.97
N ARG A 41 -3.60 10.88 1.02
CA ARG A 41 -2.31 11.50 0.62
C ARG A 41 -1.68 12.32 1.74
N GLN A 42 -2.48 13.02 2.53
CA GLN A 42 -2.02 13.84 3.64
C GLN A 42 -1.51 12.99 4.83
N THR A 43 -1.93 11.73 4.95
CA THR A 43 -1.40 10.79 5.96
C THR A 43 -0.14 10.05 5.51
N THR A 44 0.07 9.89 4.19
CA THR A 44 1.20 9.17 3.62
C THR A 44 2.43 10.05 3.40
N ALA A 45 2.24 11.36 3.24
CA ALA A 45 3.35 12.29 3.43
C ALA A 45 3.95 12.01 4.82
N PRO A 46 5.29 11.96 4.99
CA PRO A 46 5.88 11.99 6.32
C PRO A 46 5.31 13.24 6.96
N GLY A 47 4.31 13.03 7.81
CA GLY A 47 3.53 14.11 8.33
C GLY A 47 4.49 15.07 9.02
N THR A 48 4.00 16.26 9.29
CA THR A 48 4.57 17.13 10.32
C THR A 48 4.70 16.47 11.71
N ALA A 49 4.52 15.15 11.82
CA ALA A 49 4.95 14.32 12.93
C ALA A 49 6.44 14.56 13.17
N GLN A 50 6.71 15.12 14.34
CA GLN A 50 8.05 15.32 14.84
C GLN A 50 8.73 13.94 14.90
N LEU A 51 9.76 13.72 14.08
CA LEU A 51 10.56 12.50 14.14
C LEU A 51 11.23 12.45 15.51
N LEU A 52 10.81 11.49 16.33
CA LEU A 52 11.40 11.29 17.65
C LEU A 52 12.73 10.53 17.49
N PRO A 53 13.79 10.92 18.22
CA PRO A 53 15.07 10.21 18.15
C PRO A 53 14.91 8.79 18.69
N ILE A 54 15.50 7.82 17.99
CA ILE A 54 15.60 6.45 18.48
C ILE A 54 16.64 6.42 19.60
N VAL A 55 16.17 6.40 20.85
CA VAL A 55 17.04 6.40 22.05
C VAL A 55 17.57 5.01 22.43
N GLY A 56 17.13 3.94 21.76
CA GLY A 56 17.68 2.60 21.95
C GLY A 56 16.95 1.52 21.15
N VAL A 57 17.70 0.60 20.56
CA VAL A 57 17.18 -0.56 19.84
C VAL A 57 17.54 -1.82 20.61
N ARG A 58 16.53 -2.54 21.12
CA ARG A 58 16.72 -3.89 21.69
C ARG A 58 16.52 -4.90 20.57
N GLN A 59 17.60 -5.45 20.05
CA GLN A 59 17.50 -6.59 19.15
C GLN A 59 17.17 -7.83 19.99
N GLY A 60 15.94 -8.33 19.87
CA GLY A 60 15.60 -9.65 20.38
C GLY A 60 16.53 -10.66 19.71
N LYS A 61 17.19 -11.51 20.51
CA LYS A 61 18.02 -12.60 20.00
C LYS A 61 17.12 -13.46 19.11
N ALA A 62 17.35 -13.45 17.80
CA ALA A 62 16.80 -14.48 16.93
C ALA A 62 17.22 -15.82 17.53
N ALA A 63 16.24 -16.62 17.96
CA ALA A 63 16.48 -17.97 18.42
C ALA A 63 17.13 -18.72 17.24
N GLN A 64 18.45 -18.83 17.28
CA GLN A 64 19.23 -19.72 16.45
C GLN A 64 19.50 -20.98 17.27
N ALA A 65 19.17 -22.12 16.65
CA ALA A 65 19.21 -23.51 17.10
C ALA A 65 17.99 -24.00 17.90
#